data_AF-A0A969TQS1-F1
#
_entry.id   AF-A0A969TQS1-F1
#
_cell.length_a   1.000
_cell.length_b   1.000
_cell.length_c   1.000
_cell.angle_alpha   90.00
_cell.angle_beta   90.00
_cell.angle_gamma   90.00
#
_symmetry.space_group_name_H-M   'P 1'
#
loop_
_entity.id
_entity.type
_entity.pdbx_description
1 polymer ?
#
loop_
_entity_poly.entity_id
_entity_poly.type
_entity_poly.pdbx_seq_one_letter_code
_entity_poly.pdbx_strand_id
1 'polypeptide(L)' 'MMSNSNQFDAIVIGSGIGGLTVAALLSKLNQKKVLILEQHYVVGGYTHEFARKINLTGM' A
#
# COMPACT_ATOMS: atom_id res chain seq x y z
N MET A 1 -14.96 -23.11 -17.36
CA MET A 1 -13.70 -22.97 -16.59
C MET A 1 -13.92 -21.91 -15.54
N MET A 2 -13.97 -22.26 -14.25
CA MET A 2 -14.05 -21.28 -13.17
C MET A 2 -12.66 -20.66 -12.98
N SER A 3 -12.53 -19.37 -13.25
CA SER A 3 -11.33 -18.62 -12.87
C SER A 3 -11.36 -18.43 -11.36
N ASN A 4 -10.38 -18.97 -10.64
CA ASN A 4 -10.18 -18.67 -9.23
C ASN A 4 -9.69 -17.21 -9.12
N SER A 5 -10.63 -16.28 -9.12
CA SER A 5 -10.40 -14.83 -9.03
C SER A 5 -9.70 -14.39 -7.74
N ASN A 6 -9.51 -15.31 -6.78
CA ASN A 6 -8.91 -15.07 -5.48
C ASN A 6 -7.45 -15.53 -5.32
N GLN A 7 -6.76 -15.97 -6.38
CA GLN A 7 -5.31 -16.19 -6.29
C GLN A 7 -4.54 -14.87 -6.30
N PHE A 8 -3.47 -14.82 -5.51
CA PHE A 8 -2.44 -13.80 -5.53
C PHE A 8 -1.12 -14.46 -5.91
N ASP A 9 -0.30 -13.78 -6.72
CA ASP A 9 1.03 -14.24 -7.10
C ASP A 9 2.06 -13.99 -5.98
N ALA A 10 1.83 -12.96 -5.16
CA ALA A 10 2.71 -12.59 -4.06
C ALA A 10 1.90 -11.98 -2.91
N ILE A 11 2.38 -12.20 -1.69
CA ILE A 11 1.85 -11.57 -0.48
C ILE A 11 2.98 -10.77 0.17
N VAL A 12 2.72 -9.49 0.41
CA VAL A 12 3.63 -8.57 1.10
C VAL A 12 3.03 -8.23 2.45
N ILE A 13 3.77 -8.47 3.53
CA ILE A 13 3.36 -8.13 4.89
C ILE A 13 4.09 -6.84 5.31
N GLY A 14 3.31 -5.80 5.60
CA GLY A 14 3.76 -4.44 5.89
C GLY A 14 3.64 -3.51 4.68
N SER A 15 3.07 -2.33 4.91
CA SER A 15 2.87 -1.25 3.92
C SER A 15 3.88 -0.11 4.06
N GLY A 16 5.02 -0.37 4.69
CA GLY A 16 6.14 0.59 4.69
C GLY A 16 6.68 0.81 3.28
N ILE A 17 7.55 1.82 3.12
CA ILE A 17 8.07 2.21 1.80
C ILE A 17 8.71 1.06 1.01
N GLY A 18 9.44 0.16 1.69
CA GLY A 18 10.02 -1.02 1.04
C GLY A 18 8.97 -2.01 0.52
N GLY A 19 7.95 -2.31 1.33
CA GLY A 19 6.86 -3.21 0.96
C GLY A 19 6.02 -2.68 -0.20
N LEU A 20 5.66 -1.39 -0.15
CA LEU A 20 4.96 -0.71 -1.24
C LEU A 20 5.79 -0.64 -2.52
N THR A 21 7.10 -0.39 -2.41
CA THR A 21 8.00 -0.34 -3.58
C THR A 21 8.04 -1.70 -4.29
N VAL A 22 8.26 -2.79 -3.53
CA VAL A 22 8.28 -4.15 -4.11
C VAL A 22 6.94 -4.50 -4.73
N ALA A 23 5.83 -4.23 -4.04
CA ALA A 23 4.49 -4.50 -4.58
C ALA A 23 4.21 -3.72 -5.87
N ALA A 24 4.62 -2.45 -5.93
CA ALA A 24 4.46 -1.61 -7.11
C ALA A 24 5.29 -2.14 -8.30
N LEU A 25 6.53 -2.56 -8.06
CA LEU A 25 7.39 -3.13 -9.11
C LEU A 25 6.82 -4.45 -9.63
N LEU A 26 6.44 -5.37 -8.74
CA LEU A 26 5.84 -6.66 -9.11
C LEU A 26 4.53 -6.47 -9.90
N SER A 27 3.69 -5.52 -9.48
CA SER A 27 2.43 -5.23 -10.17
C SER A 27 2.65 -4.58 -11.54
N LYS A 28 3.47 -3.52 -11.61
CA LYS A 28 3.64 -2.74 -12.85
C LYS A 28 4.55 -3.40 -13.88
N LEU A 29 5.66 -3.99 -13.44
CA LEU A 29 6.68 -4.51 -14.35
C LEU A 29 6.49 -6.00 -14.64
N ASN A 30 5.98 -6.75 -13.66
CA ASN A 30 5.86 -8.21 -13.75
C ASN A 30 4.41 -8.70 -13.88
N GLN A 31 3.44 -7.79 -13.98
CA GLN A 31 2.01 -8.09 -14.13
C GLN A 31 1.48 -9.07 -13.06
N LYS A 32 2.02 -8.95 -11.84
CA LYS A 32 1.65 -9.81 -10.71
C LYS A 32 0.49 -9.24 -9.92
N LYS A 33 -0.44 -10.10 -9.51
CA LYS A 33 -1.49 -9.74 -8.56
C LYS A 33 -0.97 -9.88 -7.14
N VAL A 34 -0.69 -8.76 -6.48
CA VAL A 34 -0.05 -8.71 -5.17
C VAL A 34 -1.07 -8.36 -4.09
N LEU A 35 -1.10 -9.12 -2.99
CA LEU A 35 -1.83 -8.78 -1.77
C LEU A 35 -0.88 -8.11 -0.78
N ILE A 36 -1.26 -6.95 -0.26
CA ILE A 36 -0.53 -6.27 0.82
C ILE A 36 -1.37 -6.36 2.08
N LEU A 37 -0.76 -6.81 3.18
CA LEU A 37 -1.38 -6.89 4.50
C LEU A 37 -0.67 -5.95 5.46
N GLU A 38 -1.40 -5.08 6.13
CA GLU A 38 -0.88 -4.12 7.10
C GLU A 38 -1.69 -4.22 8.40
N GLN A 39 -1.01 -4.13 9.54
CA GLN A 39 -1.64 -4.14 10.85
C GLN A 39 -2.20 -2.75 11.23
N HIS A 40 -1.56 -1.69 10.76
CA HIS A 40 -1.98 -0.31 10.99
C HIS A 40 -3.11 0.12 10.03
N TYR A 41 -3.99 0.99 10.53
CA TYR A 41 -5.13 1.50 9.75
C TYR A 41 -4.71 2.43 8.58
N VAL A 42 -3.45 2.88 8.58
CA VAL A 42 -2.90 3.80 7.60
C VAL A 42 -1.72 3.13 6.90
N VAL A 43 -1.75 3.17 5.57
CA VAL A 43 -0.64 2.70 4.73
C VAL A 43 0.55 3.66 4.79
N GLY A 44 1.76 3.11 4.82
CA GLY A 44 3.01 3.89 4.87
C GLY A 44 3.91 3.56 6.06
N GLY A 45 3.47 2.72 7.01
CA GLY A 45 4.24 2.40 8.21
C GLY A 45 4.57 3.63 9.06
N TYR A 46 5.81 3.75 9.55
CA TYR A 46 6.29 4.93 10.31
C TYR A 46 6.42 6.22 9.49
N THR A 47 6.14 6.17 8.19
CA THR A 47 6.15 7.32 7.27
C THR A 47 4.82 8.08 7.33
N HIS A 48 4.30 8.33 8.53
CA HIS A 48 3.09 9.12 8.71
C HIS A 48 3.37 10.60 8.39
N GLU A 49 2.68 11.13 7.38
CA GLU A 49 2.66 12.56 7.10
C GLU A 49 1.84 13.28 8.19
N PHE A 50 2.49 14.10 9.01
CA PHE A 50 1.80 15.05 9.87
C PHE A 50 1.21 16.16 9.01
N ALA A 51 -0.05 16.06 8.63
CA ALA A 51 -0.77 17.15 7.98
C ALA A 51 -0.89 18.33 8.97
N ARG A 52 -0.12 19.40 8.74
CA ARG A 52 -0.23 20.64 9.54
C ARG A 52 -1.54 21.34 9.18
N LYS A 53 -2.46 21.43 10.13
CA LYS A 53 -3.70 22.21 9.98
C LYS A 53 -3.35 23.71 10.01
N ILE A 54 -3.46 24.39 8.87
CA ILE A 54 -3.38 25.85 8.82
C ILE A 54 -4.75 26.39 9.20
N ASN A 55 -4.88 27.05 10.35
CA ASN A 55 -6.09 27.78 10.71
C ASN A 55 -6.12 29.10 9.92
N LEU A 56 -7.04 29.24 8.98
CA LEU A 56 -7.31 30.48 8.23
C LEU A 56 -8.31 31.41 8.97
N THR A 57 -8.36 31.37 10.31
CA THR A 57 -9.19 32.28 11.11
C THR A 57 -8.52 33.65 11.18
N GLY A 58 -8.66 34.45 10.12
CA GLY A 58 -8.09 35.80 10.06
C GLY A 58 -8.28 36.55 8.74
N MET A 59 -9.19 36.10 7.86
CA MET A 59 -9.67 36.88 6.71
C MET A 59 -11.09 37.34 6.96
#